data_AF-Q728Q4-F1
#
_entry.id   AF-Q728Q4-F1
#
_cell.length_a   1.000
_cell.length_b   1.000
_cell.length_c   1.000
_cell.angle_alpha   90.00
_cell.angle_beta   90.00
_cell.angle_gamma   90.00
#
_symmetry.space_group_name_H-M   'P 1'
#
loop_
_entity.id
_entity.type
_entity.pdbx_description
1 polymer ?
#
loop_
_entity_poly.entity_id
_entity_poly.type
_entity_poly.pdbx_seq_one_letter_code
_entity_poly.pdbx_strand_id
1 'polypeptide(L)'
;MHFGNAVAHRIEELLREQLEELGVDVSALEPHEIAANMRCDIWPDQTLLYAWKETPILRVVPERYDDGTVQWRMFTTDGTEQRGAEEETVQ
;
A
#
# COMPACT_ATOMS: atom_id res chain seq x y z
N MET A 1 9.55 -16.99 -9.57
CA MET A 1 8.93 -16.37 -8.39
C MET A 1 9.23 -14.88 -8.44
N HIS A 2 8.36 -14.06 -9.03
CA HIS A 2 8.64 -12.64 -9.25
C HIS A 2 7.39 -11.73 -9.24
N PHE A 3 6.26 -12.19 -8.71
CA PHE A 3 4.98 -11.48 -8.83
C PHE A 3 4.59 -10.68 -7.57
N GLY A 4 4.96 -11.12 -6.36
CA GLY A 4 4.79 -10.33 -5.13
C GLY A 4 5.65 -9.06 -5.04
N ASN A 5 6.58 -8.85 -5.99
CA ASN A 5 7.45 -7.67 -6.04
C ASN A 5 6.73 -6.43 -6.64
N ALA A 6 5.78 -6.63 -7.56
CA ALA A 6 5.14 -5.51 -8.26
C ALA A 6 4.15 -4.75 -7.38
N VAL A 7 3.35 -5.47 -6.58
CA VAL A 7 2.40 -4.87 -5.64
C VAL A 7 3.16 -4.17 -4.51
N ALA A 8 4.20 -4.81 -3.95
CA ALA A 8 5.04 -4.23 -2.92
C ALA A 8 5.71 -2.92 -3.39
N HIS A 9 6.34 -2.94 -4.57
CA HIS A 9 6.94 -1.74 -5.14
C HIS A 9 5.92 -0.61 -5.33
N ARG A 10 4.72 -0.95 -5.82
CA ARG A 10 3.66 0.05 -6.02
C ARG A 10 3.19 0.66 -4.71
N ILE A 11 3.07 -0.16 -3.66
CA ILE A 11 2.74 0.32 -2.31
C ILE A 11 3.82 1.29 -1.82
N GLU A 12 5.10 0.97 -1.99
CA GLU A 12 6.21 1.83 -1.59
C GLU A 12 6.21 3.19 -2.32
N GLU A 13 5.94 3.18 -3.64
CA GLU A 13 5.79 4.41 -4.44
C GLU A 13 4.67 5.29 -3.88
N LEU A 14 3.48 4.73 -3.69
CA LEU A 14 2.33 5.46 -3.19
C LEU A 14 2.55 6.00 -1.79
N LEU A 15 3.16 5.21 -0.89
CA LEU A 15 3.48 5.68 0.45
C LEU A 15 4.40 6.90 0.41
N ARG A 16 5.40 6.91 -0.47
CA ARG A 16 6.29 8.07 -0.64
C ARG A 16 5.50 9.29 -1.14
N GLU A 17 4.70 9.12 -2.19
CA GLU A 17 3.88 10.21 -2.73
C GLU A 17 2.97 10.81 -1.64
N GLN A 18 2.30 9.96 -0.87
CA GLN A 18 1.42 10.41 0.22
C GLN A 18 2.18 11.11 1.35
N LEU A 19 3.39 10.67 1.68
CA LEU A 19 4.23 11.34 2.66
C LEU A 19 4.70 12.71 2.16
N GLU A 20 5.08 12.83 0.88
CA GLU A 20 5.43 14.11 0.26
C GLU A 20 4.25 15.08 0.26
N GLU A 21 3.02 14.60 -0.01
CA GLU A 21 1.79 15.42 0.08
C GLU A 21 1.52 15.91 1.51
N LEU A 22 1.92 15.14 2.53
CA LEU A 22 1.87 15.56 3.93
C LEU A 22 3.03 16.51 4.32
N GLY A 23 3.94 16.84 3.40
CA GLY A 23 5.12 17.65 3.65
C GLY A 23 6.22 16.90 4.41
N VAL A 24 6.21 15.58 4.38
CA VAL A 24 7.22 14.71 5.01
C VAL A 24 8.31 14.40 4.00
N ASP A 25 9.54 14.84 4.27
CA ASP A 25 10.70 14.49 3.46
C ASP A 25 11.20 13.08 3.82
N VAL A 26 10.77 12.08 3.07
CA VAL A 26 11.14 10.66 3.29
C VAL A 26 12.65 10.44 3.10
N SER A 27 13.32 11.25 2.28
CA SER A 27 14.77 11.12 2.04
C SER A 27 15.59 11.64 3.21
N ALA A 28 15.03 12.55 4.01
CA ALA A 28 15.65 13.07 5.23
C ALA A 28 15.39 12.20 6.47
N LEU A 29 14.46 11.24 6.40
CA LEU A 29 14.11 10.37 7.52
C LEU A 29 15.00 9.12 7.57
N GLU A 30 15.38 8.73 8.78
CA GLU A 30 16.06 7.46 8.96
C GLU A 30 15.07 6.27 8.87
N PRO A 31 15.50 5.08 8.42
CA PRO A 31 14.62 3.91 8.29
C PRO A 31 13.88 3.55 9.58
N HIS A 32 14.53 3.76 10.73
CA HIS A 32 13.93 3.49 12.03
C HIS A 32 12.83 4.50 12.39
N GLU A 33 12.94 5.76 11.95
CA GLU A 33 11.89 6.77 12.13
C GLU A 33 10.69 6.46 11.26
N ILE A 34 10.92 6.00 10.02
CA ILE A 34 9.84 5.56 9.15
C ILE A 34 9.10 4.41 9.82
N ALA A 35 9.81 3.37 10.28
CA ALA A 35 9.20 2.23 10.95
C ALA A 35 8.47 2.58 12.26
N ALA A 36 8.96 3.57 13.02
CA ALA A 36 8.34 4.00 14.27
C ALA A 36 7.07 4.83 14.06
N ASN A 37 7.00 5.59 12.97
CA ASN A 37 5.86 6.46 12.64
C ASN A 37 4.86 5.80 11.68
N MET A 38 5.25 4.74 11.00
CA MET A 38 4.42 3.98 10.07
C MET A 38 3.71 2.84 10.79
N ARG A 39 2.39 2.85 10.75
CA ARG A 39 1.55 1.76 11.24
C ARG A 39 0.91 1.05 10.06
N CYS A 40 0.97 -0.28 10.06
CA CYS A 40 0.29 -1.13 9.09
C CYS A 40 -0.70 -2.03 9.84
N ASP A 41 -2.00 -1.83 9.62
CA ASP A 41 -3.06 -2.68 10.13
C ASP A 41 -3.50 -3.65 9.03
N ILE A 42 -3.53 -4.95 9.36
CA ILE A 42 -3.96 -6.02 8.46
C ILE A 42 -5.32 -6.52 8.92
N TRP A 43 -6.31 -6.42 8.04
CA TRP A 43 -7.68 -6.85 8.33
C TRP A 43 -7.91 -8.33 7.96
N PRO A 44 -8.98 -8.97 8.48
CA PRO A 44 -9.27 -10.38 8.22
C PRO A 44 -9.48 -10.70 6.73
N ASP A 45 -9.97 -9.74 5.95
CA ASP A 45 -10.15 -9.84 4.51
C ASP A 45 -8.86 -9.58 3.70
N GLN A 46 -7.71 -9.48 4.38
CA GLN A 46 -6.40 -9.14 3.82
C GLN A 46 -6.26 -7.70 3.30
N THR A 47 -7.20 -6.81 3.63
CA THR A 47 -6.97 -5.36 3.47
C THR A 47 -5.78 -4.92 4.33
N LEU A 48 -4.89 -4.13 3.73
CA LEU A 48 -3.78 -3.45 4.40
C LEU A 48 -4.14 -1.97 4.55
N LEU A 49 -4.00 -1.42 5.75
CA LEU A 49 -4.16 0.02 6.00
C LEU A 49 -2.86 0.57 6.55
N TYR A 50 -2.24 1.47 5.79
CA TYR A 50 -1.06 2.20 6.20
C TYR A 50 -1.45 3.57 6.74
N ALA A 51 -0.96 3.87 7.93
CA ALA A 51 -1.13 5.14 8.59
C ALA A 51 0.21 5.73 9.04
N TRP A 52 0.43 6.99 8.71
CA TRP A 52 1.59 7.76 9.15
C TRP A 52 1.20 8.65 10.32
N LYS A 53 1.84 8.48 11.48
CA LYS A 53 1.55 9.26 12.71
C LYS A 53 0.04 9.36 12.96
N GLU A 54 -0.63 8.21 12.93
CA GLU A 54 -2.09 8.07 13.11
C GLU A 54 -2.97 8.58 11.96
N THR A 55 -2.41 9.25 10.96
CA THR A 55 -3.13 9.68 9.75
C THR A 55 -3.15 8.53 8.73
N PRO A 56 -4.31 7.99 8.34
CA PRO A 56 -4.38 7.00 7.27
C PRO A 56 -3.94 7.63 5.94
N ILE A 57 -2.98 7.00 5.26
CA ILE A 57 -2.40 7.53 4.02
C ILE A 57 -2.63 6.61 2.82
N LEU A 58 -2.72 5.31 3.05
CA LEU A 58 -2.90 4.35 1.98
C LEU A 58 -3.69 3.14 2.47
N ARG A 59 -4.74 2.78 1.74
CA ARG A 59 -5.50 1.55 1.95
C ARG A 59 -5.36 0.65 0.73
N VAL A 60 -5.01 -0.61 0.94
CA VAL A 60 -4.83 -1.61 -0.11
C VAL A 60 -5.82 -2.74 0.13
N VAL A 61 -6.72 -2.97 -0.82
CA VAL A 61 -7.80 -3.94 -0.73
C VAL A 61 -7.59 -5.01 -1.81
N PRO A 62 -7.51 -6.30 -1.46
CA PRO A 62 -7.48 -7.37 -2.45
C PRO A 62 -8.91 -7.64 -2.97
N GLU A 63 -9.09 -7.49 -4.28
CA GLU A 63 -10.30 -7.86 -4.99
C GLU A 63 -10.08 -9.22 -5.67
N ARG A 64 -10.76 -10.25 -5.18
CA ARG A 64 -10.63 -11.62 -5.71
C ARG A 64 -11.73 -11.88 -6.72
N TYR A 65 -11.35 -12.40 -7.88
CA TYR A 65 -12.27 -12.79 -8.95
C TYR A 65 -12.49 -14.31 -8.97
N ASP A 66 -13.63 -14.75 -9.51
CA ASP A 66 -14.01 -16.17 -9.64
C ASP A 66 -13.05 -17.00 -10.50
N ASP A 67 -12.27 -16.35 -11.38
CA ASP A 67 -11.24 -17.00 -12.21
C ASP A 67 -9.94 -17.34 -11.44
N GLY A 68 -9.86 -16.93 -10.17
CA GLY A 68 -8.67 -17.11 -9.32
C GLY A 68 -7.71 -15.92 -9.35
N THR A 69 -7.93 -14.93 -10.21
CA THR A 69 -7.14 -13.69 -10.23
C THR A 69 -7.43 -12.81 -9.02
N VAL A 70 -6.39 -12.16 -8.48
CA VAL A 70 -6.50 -11.16 -7.41
C VAL A 70 -6.01 -9.82 -7.96
N GLN A 71 -6.83 -8.79 -7.86
CA GLN A 71 -6.44 -7.43 -8.19
C GLN A 71 -6.38 -6.57 -6.93
N TRP A 72 -5.28 -5.86 -6.76
CA TRP A 72 -5.10 -4.99 -5.61
C TRP A 72 -5.61 -3.58 -5.91
N ARG A 73 -6.60 -3.12 -5.16
CA ARG A 73 -7.12 -1.75 -5.25
C ARG A 73 -6.49 -0.90 -4.16
N MET A 74 -5.84 0.18 -4.55
CA MET A 74 -5.11 1.09 -3.66
C MET A 74 -5.85 2.42 -3.59
N PHE A 75 -6.06 2.94 -2.39
CA PHE A 75 -6.80 4.17 -2.15
C PHE A 75 -5.91 5.11 -1.34
N THR A 76 -5.57 6.25 -1.91
CA THR A 76 -4.79 7.30 -1.24
C THR A 76 -5.69 8.20 -0.38
N THR A 77 -5.10 9.08 0.44
CA THR A 77 -5.83 9.98 1.34
C THR A 77 -6.78 10.94 0.60
N ASP A 78 -6.41 11.33 -0.62
CA ASP A 78 -7.22 12.19 -1.50
C ASP A 78 -8.46 11.46 -2.08
N GLY A 79 -8.59 10.15 -1.83
CA GLY A 79 -9.67 9.34 -2.40
C GLY A 79 -9.44 8.92 -3.85
N THR A 80 -8.25 9.21 -4.38
CA THR A 80 -7.83 8.72 -5.68
C THR A 80 -7.64 7.20 -5.63
N GLU A 81 -8.43 6.48 -6.42
CA GLU A 81 -8.25 5.05 -6.64
C GLU A 81 -7.09 4.81 -7.61
N GLN A 82 -6.14 4.00 -7.19
CA GLN A 82 -5.07 3.47 -8.03
C GLN A 82 -5.19 1.96 -8.10
N ARG A 83 -5.13 1.42 -9.32
CA ARG A 83 -5.13 -0.02 -9.53
C ARG A 83 -3.71 -0.54 -9.40
N GLY A 84 -3.48 -1.39 -8.42
CA GLY A 84 -2.27 -2.19 -8.30
C GLY A 84 -2.19 -3.26 -9.37
N ALA A 85 -1.05 -3.92 -9.45
CA ALA A 85 -0.82 -5.00 -10.41
C ALA A 85 -1.81 -6.16 -10.20
N GLU A 86 -2.23 -6.78 -11.30
CA GLU A 86 -3.00 -8.02 -11.31
C GLU A 86 -2.07 -9.16 -10.87
N GLU A 87 -2.44 -9.87 -9.81
CA GLU A 87 -1.82 -11.13 -9.42
C GLU A 87 -2.66 -12.29 -9.96
N GLU A 88 -2.15 -13.03 -10.94
CA GLU A 88 -2.66 -14.35 -11.28
C GLU A 88 -2.31 -15.31 -10.12
N THR A 89 -3.32 -15.81 -9.40
CA THR A 89 -3.09 -16.91 -8.46
C THR A 89 -2.80 -18.16 -9.29
N VAL A 90 -1.53 -18.50 -9.47
CA VAL A 90 -1.16 -19.81 -10.02
C VAL A 90 -1.64 -20.87 -9.03
N GLN A 91 -2.68 -21.61 -9.42
CA GLN A 91 -3.22 -22.77 -8.70
C GLN A 91 -2.18 -23.86 -8.49
#